data_AF-A0A7X8QI46-F1
#
_entry.id   AF-A0A7X8QI46-F1
#
_cell.length_a   1.000
_cell.length_b   1.000
_cell.length_c   1.000
_cell.angle_alpha   90.00
_cell.angle_beta   90.00
_cell.angle_gamma   90.00
#
_symmetry.space_group_name_H-M   'P 1'
#
loop_
_entity.id
_entity.type
_entity.pdbx_description
1 polymer ?
#
loop_
_entity_poly.entity_id
_entity_poly.type
_entity_poly.pdbx_seq_one_letter_code
_entity_poly.pdbx_strand_id
1 'polypeptide(L)'
;MEDNKIIVQVDKTVIKIEGLSIKGLNLQEVERIISNKLNSLVRIIGVTGKTIEMDVYGIEEEDILKDERGIIKAVSLAEGITLSDLAQISRVKKIKSFDIDHIPEHNGGCRGERWL
;
A
#
# COMPACT_ATOMS: atom_id res chain seq x y z
N MET A 1 32.25 20.31 -5.09
CA MET A 1 32.00 18.90 -4.76
C MET A 1 30.68 18.58 -5.44
N GLU A 2 30.65 17.62 -6.37
CA GLU A 2 29.40 17.24 -7.03
C GLU A 2 28.44 16.68 -5.97
N ASP A 3 27.31 17.35 -5.79
CA ASP A 3 26.23 16.88 -4.94
C ASP A 3 25.60 15.65 -5.59
N ASN A 4 26.09 14.45 -5.23
CA ASN A 4 25.46 13.20 -5.62
C ASN A 4 24.09 13.09 -4.95
N LYS A 5 23.04 13.49 -5.67
CA LYS A 5 21.64 13.29 -5.26
C LYS A 5 21.23 11.86 -5.57
N ILE A 6 21.02 11.05 -4.53
CA ILE A 6 20.41 9.72 -4.66
C ILE A 6 18.89 9.90 -4.61
N ILE A 7 18.21 9.59 -5.71
CA ILE A 7 16.76 9.65 -5.82
C ILE A 7 16.23 8.22 -5.85
N VAL A 8 15.32 7.90 -4.93
CA VAL A 8 14.69 6.58 -4.85
C VAL A 8 13.22 6.73 -5.22
N GLN A 9 12.85 6.15 -6.35
CA GLN A 9 11.45 6.03 -6.76
C GLN A 9 10.92 4.66 -6.33
N VAL A 10 9.80 4.65 -5.62
CA VAL A 10 9.14 3.42 -5.18
C VAL A 10 7.78 3.34 -5.87
N ASP A 11 7.65 2.39 -6.79
CA ASP A 11 6.39 2.10 -7.45
C ASP A 11 5.49 1.23 -6.57
N LYS A 12 4.57 1.86 -5.85
CA LYS A 12 3.63 1.17 -4.95
C LYS A 12 2.24 1.75 -4.99
N THR A 13 1.26 0.87 -4.82
CA THR A 13 -0.16 1.17 -4.69
C THR A 13 -0.65 0.75 -3.33
N VAL A 14 -1.25 1.70 -2.61
CA VAL A 14 -1.82 1.48 -1.28
C VAL A 14 -3.27 1.06 -1.44
N ILE A 15 -3.62 -0.09 -0.85
CA ILE A 15 -4.98 -0.64 -0.85
C ILE A 15 -5.50 -0.68 0.58
N LYS A 16 -6.72 -0.19 0.78
CA LYS A 16 -7.48 -0.35 2.03
C LYS A 16 -8.75 -1.13 1.77
N ILE A 17 -8.93 -2.21 2.53
CA ILE A 17 -10.12 -3.06 2.51
C ILE A 17 -10.87 -2.83 3.82
N GLU A 18 -12.17 -2.57 3.71
CA GLU A 18 -13.08 -2.39 4.85
C GLU A 18 -14.17 -3.46 4.85
N GLY A 19 -14.93 -3.56 5.94
CA GLY A 19 -16.03 -4.53 6.06
C GLY A 19 -15.55 -5.97 6.33
N LEU A 20 -14.36 -6.12 6.92
CA LEU A 20 -13.84 -7.40 7.39
C LEU A 20 -14.18 -7.59 8.87
N SER A 21 -14.15 -8.83 9.37
CA SER A 21 -14.10 -9.13 10.79
C SER A 21 -12.85 -9.93 11.08
N ILE A 22 -11.93 -9.34 11.86
CA ILE A 22 -10.60 -9.89 12.07
C ILE A 22 -10.45 -10.34 13.52
N LYS A 23 -10.17 -11.64 13.73
CA LYS A 23 -9.89 -12.25 15.03
C LYS A 23 -8.72 -13.22 14.90
N GLY A 24 -7.58 -12.88 15.49
CA GLY A 24 -6.36 -13.70 15.42
C GLY A 24 -5.83 -13.77 13.99
N LEU A 25 -5.02 -12.79 13.59
CA LEU A 25 -4.55 -12.68 12.22
C LEU A 25 -3.10 -13.13 12.07
N ASN A 26 -2.84 -14.05 11.14
CA ASN A 26 -1.48 -14.34 10.70
C ASN A 26 -1.10 -13.44 9.51
N LEU A 27 -0.35 -12.37 9.79
CA LEU A 27 0.05 -11.39 8.78
C LEU A 27 0.85 -12.02 7.62
N GLN A 28 1.76 -12.94 7.92
CA GLN A 28 2.62 -13.57 6.90
C GLN A 28 1.80 -14.44 5.94
N GLU A 29 0.76 -15.09 6.44
CA GLU A 29 -0.12 -15.90 5.63
C GLU A 29 -0.96 -15.04 4.68
N VAL A 30 -1.54 -13.95 5.20
CA VAL A 30 -2.33 -13.00 4.42
C VAL A 30 -1.46 -12.37 3.32
N GLU A 31 -0.25 -11.91 3.67
CA GLU A 31 0.72 -11.39 2.70
C GLU A 31 1.01 -12.43 1.61
N ARG A 32 1.23 -13.69 1.97
CA ARG A 32 1.48 -14.77 1.01
C ARG A 32 0.29 -15.04 0.10
N ILE A 33 -0.93 -15.09 0.65
CA ILE A 33 -2.15 -15.37 -0.11
C ILE A 33 -2.39 -14.26 -1.15
N ILE A 34 -2.28 -13.01 -0.72
CA ILE A 34 -2.52 -11.85 -1.59
C ILE A 34 -1.38 -11.70 -2.60
N SER A 35 -0.13 -11.92 -2.17
CA SER A 35 1.04 -11.92 -3.06
C SER A 35 0.91 -12.94 -4.18
N ASN A 36 0.49 -14.17 -3.86
CA ASN A 36 0.25 -15.21 -4.87
C ASN A 36 -0.92 -14.87 -5.81
N LYS A 37 -1.97 -14.21 -5.30
CA LYS A 37 -3.14 -13.81 -6.09
C LYS A 37 -2.81 -12.67 -7.05
N LEU A 38 -2.05 -11.68 -6.59
CA LEU A 38 -1.67 -10.50 -7.37
C LEU A 38 -0.39 -10.72 -8.19
N ASN A 39 0.32 -11.83 -7.97
CA ASN A 39 1.64 -12.10 -8.52
C ASN A 39 2.61 -10.92 -8.31
N SER A 40 2.53 -10.30 -7.14
CA SER A 40 3.23 -9.08 -6.77
C SER A 40 3.62 -9.11 -5.31
N LEU A 41 4.67 -8.37 -4.95
CA LEU A 41 5.03 -8.17 -3.56
C LEU A 41 3.93 -7.37 -2.87
N VAL A 42 3.49 -7.90 -1.73
CA VAL A 42 2.46 -7.29 -0.89
C VAL A 42 3.01 -7.18 0.52
N ARG A 43 2.79 -6.04 1.15
CA ARG A 43 3.16 -5.81 2.55
C ARG A 43 1.98 -5.21 3.30
N ILE A 44 1.58 -5.83 4.40
CA ILE A 44 0.55 -5.28 5.26
C ILE A 44 1.17 -4.15 6.09
N ILE A 45 0.54 -2.97 6.02
CA ILE A 45 1.00 -1.76 6.73
C ILE A 45 0.14 -1.45 7.95
N GLY A 46 -1.12 -1.90 7.95
CA GLY A 46 -2.04 -1.62 9.04
C GLY A 46 -3.17 -2.64 9.09
N VAL A 47 -3.52 -3.06 10.30
CA VAL A 47 -4.66 -3.93 10.56
C VAL A 47 -5.46 -3.36 11.70
N THR A 48 -6.76 -3.26 11.49
CA THR A 48 -7.75 -2.93 12.53
C THR A 48 -8.79 -4.04 12.55
N GLY A 49 -9.58 -4.19 13.62
CA GLY A 49 -10.58 -5.28 13.70
C GLY A 49 -11.59 -5.36 12.55
N LYS A 50 -11.68 -4.31 11.72
CA LYS A 50 -12.58 -4.22 10.56
C LYS A 50 -11.91 -3.93 9.22
N THR A 51 -10.61 -3.63 9.22
CA THR A 51 -9.93 -3.07 8.05
C THR A 51 -8.52 -3.60 7.90
N ILE A 52 -8.07 -3.78 6.66
CA ILE A 52 -6.68 -4.11 6.33
C ILE A 52 -6.17 -3.08 5.34
N GLU A 53 -4.98 -2.55 5.61
CA GLU A 53 -4.22 -1.68 4.72
C GLU A 53 -2.94 -2.40 4.29
N MET A 54 -2.65 -2.36 2.98
CA MET A 54 -1.49 -3.01 2.38
C MET A 54 -0.86 -2.14 1.29
N ASP A 55 0.45 -2.26 1.16
CA ASP A 55 1.23 -1.80 0.02
C ASP A 55 1.36 -2.94 -0.99
N VAL A 56 1.11 -2.66 -2.27
CA VAL A 56 1.29 -3.58 -3.39
C VAL A 56 2.24 -2.96 -4.39
N TYR A 57 3.25 -3.69 -4.85
CA TYR A 57 4.31 -3.13 -5.71
C TYR A 57 4.07 -3.45 -7.19
N GLY A 58 4.33 -2.49 -8.09
CA GLY A 58 4.29 -2.74 -9.53
C GLY A 58 2.90 -3.07 -10.10
N ILE A 59 1.82 -2.65 -9.43
CA ILE A 59 0.44 -2.82 -9.91
C ILE A 59 -0.25 -1.46 -10.00
N GLU A 60 -0.93 -1.21 -11.13
CA GLU A 60 -1.72 -0.01 -11.37
C GLU A 60 -3.06 -0.04 -10.61
N GLU A 61 -3.59 1.14 -10.29
CA GLU A 61 -4.89 1.26 -9.58
C GLU A 61 -6.03 0.58 -10.36
N GLU A 62 -6.01 0.73 -11.68
CA GLU A 62 -7.05 0.23 -12.59
C GLU A 62 -7.16 -1.30 -12.55
N ASP A 63 -6.04 -2.00 -12.42
CA ASP A 63 -6.03 -3.47 -12.39
C ASP A 63 -6.51 -4.02 -11.04
N ILE A 64 -6.26 -3.29 -9.95
CA ILE A 64 -6.82 -3.60 -8.63
C ILE A 64 -8.34 -3.41 -8.63
N LEU A 65 -8.84 -2.33 -9.24
CA LEU A 65 -10.27 -2.04 -9.30
C LEU A 65 -11.03 -3.04 -10.17
N LYS A 66 -10.42 -3.54 -11.26
CA LYS A 66 -11.02 -4.59 -12.11
C LYS A 66 -11.23 -5.91 -11.37
N ASP A 67 -10.32 -6.28 -10.46
CA ASP A 67 -10.39 -7.54 -9.70
C ASP A 67 -10.70 -7.35 -8.21
N GLU A 68 -11.44 -6.29 -7.85
CA GLU A 68 -11.78 -5.97 -6.47
C GLU A 68 -12.36 -7.18 -5.72
N ARG A 69 -13.34 -7.85 -6.31
CA ARG A 69 -13.99 -9.01 -5.71
C ARG A 69 -13.05 -10.20 -5.52
N GLY A 70 -12.11 -10.40 -6.46
CA GLY A 70 -11.12 -11.46 -6.38
C GLY A 70 -10.12 -11.22 -5.25
N ILE A 71 -9.72 -9.97 -5.04
CA ILE A 71 -8.81 -9.56 -3.96
C ILE A 71 -9.49 -9.72 -2.60
N ILE A 72 -10.72 -9.22 -2.46
CA ILE A 72 -11.50 -9.37 -1.22
C ILE A 72 -11.70 -10.84 -0.87
N LYS A 73 -12.03 -11.67 -1.86
CA LYS A 73 -12.18 -13.12 -1.66
C LYS A 73 -10.86 -13.77 -1.25
N ALA A 74 -9.74 -13.41 -1.86
CA ALA A 74 -8.43 -13.94 -1.49
C ALA A 74 -8.08 -13.59 -0.03
N VAL A 75 -8.34 -12.36 0.40
CA VAL A 75 -8.12 -11.92 1.79
C VAL A 75 -8.98 -12.76 2.76
N SER A 76 -10.23 -13.08 2.40
CA SER A 76 -11.11 -13.89 3.24
C SER A 76 -10.71 -15.35 3.39
N LEU A 77 -9.76 -15.86 2.58
CA LEU A 77 -9.25 -17.22 2.71
C LEU A 77 -8.23 -17.35 3.84
N ALA A 78 -7.69 -16.23 4.34
CA ALA A 78 -6.72 -16.25 5.43
C ALA A 78 -7.40 -16.57 6.76
N GLU A 79 -6.69 -17.32 7.61
CA GLU A 79 -7.18 -17.66 8.94
C GLU A 79 -7.43 -16.38 9.78
N GLY A 80 -8.57 -16.38 10.48
CA GLY A 80 -8.96 -15.27 11.36
C GLY A 80 -9.61 -14.09 10.65
N ILE A 81 -9.86 -14.16 9.34
CA ILE A 81 -10.66 -13.18 8.60
C ILE A 81 -12.03 -13.77 8.28
N THR A 82 -13.09 -13.06 8.64
CA THR A 82 -14.46 -13.35 8.19
C THR A 82 -14.96 -12.19 7.35
N LEU A 83 -15.56 -12.51 6.20
CA LEU A 83 -16.16 -11.51 5.33
C LEU A 83 -17.50 -11.02 5.91
N SER A 84 -17.75 -9.72 5.91
CA SER A 84 -19.12 -9.21 6.03
C SER A 84 -19.70 -8.91 4.65
N ASP A 85 -21.02 -8.84 4.54
CA ASP A 85 -21.72 -8.47 3.31
C ASP A 85 -21.40 -7.05 2.83
N LEU A 86 -20.73 -6.23 3.65
CA LEU A 86 -20.30 -4.86 3.36
C LEU A 86 -18.80 -4.75 3.01
N ALA A 87 -18.14 -5.87 2.72
CA ALA A 87 -16.71 -5.84 2.37
C ALA A 87 -16.48 -5.15 1.02
N GLN A 88 -15.63 -4.13 1.02
CA GLN A 88 -15.29 -3.33 -0.16
C GLN A 88 -13.87 -2.77 -0.06
N ILE A 89 -13.25 -2.46 -1.20
CA ILE A 89 -12.00 -1.70 -1.23
C ILE A 89 -12.33 -0.22 -1.07
N SER A 90 -12.03 0.37 0.09
CA SER A 90 -12.36 1.76 0.38
C SER A 90 -11.32 2.76 -0.17
N ARG A 91 -10.12 2.28 -0.49
CA ARG A 91 -9.04 3.12 -1.04
C ARG A 91 -8.11 2.30 -1.92
N VAL A 92 -7.87 2.77 -3.13
CA VAL A 92 -6.75 2.37 -4.00
C VAL A 92 -6.03 3.65 -4.37
N LYS A 93 -4.74 3.74 -4.05
CA LYS A 93 -3.94 4.93 -4.38
C LYS A 93 -2.51 4.57 -4.70
N LYS A 94 -2.12 4.74 -5.95
CA LYS A 94 -0.75 4.70 -6.42
C LYS A 94 0.00 5.91 -5.90
N ILE A 95 1.21 5.67 -5.40
CA ILE A 95 2.11 6.74 -5.02
C ILE A 95 2.62 7.37 -6.31
N LYS A 96 2.28 8.65 -6.50
CA LYS A 96 2.66 9.40 -7.70
C LYS A 96 4.18 9.39 -7.86
N SER A 97 4.63 9.04 -9.05
CA SER A 97 5.98 9.33 -9.50
C SER A 97 6.16 10.85 -9.60
N PHE A 98 7.30 11.34 -9.14
CA PHE A 98 7.68 12.74 -9.32
C PHE A 98 8.61 12.85 -10.53
N ASP A 99 8.47 13.91 -11.31
CA ASP A 99 9.37 14.18 -12.42
C ASP A 99 10.72 14.66 -11.88
N ILE A 100 11.74 13.83 -12.04
CA ILE A 100 13.09 14.08 -11.55
C ILE A 100 13.72 15.29 -12.27
N ASP A 101 13.33 15.54 -13.52
CA ASP A 101 13.87 16.63 -14.33
C ASP A 101 13.38 18.01 -13.87
N HIS A 102 12.32 18.06 -13.06
CA HIS A 102 11.71 19.28 -12.52
C HIS A 102 11.85 19.40 -11.00
N ILE A 103 12.93 18.86 -10.42
CA ILE A 103 13.23 19.07 -9.00
C ILE A 103 13.69 20.54 -8.81
N PRO A 104 12.95 21.36 -8.05
CA PRO A 104 13.35 22.75 -7.83
C PRO A 104 14.71 22.81 -7.12
N GLU A 105 15.55 23.75 -7.52
CA GLU A 105 16.80 24.01 -6.81
C GLU A 105 16.52 24.38 -5.35
N HIS A 106 17.33 23.82 -4.44
CA HIS A 106 17.20 24.06 -3.01
C HIS A 106 17.56 25.52 -2.68
N ASN A 107 16.57 26.41 -2.66
CA ASN A 107 16.74 27.80 -2.26
C ASN A 107 16.63 27.96 -0.74
N GLY A 108 17.74 27.71 -0.04
CA GLY A 108 17.98 28.19 1.32
C GLY A 108 17.38 27.34 2.44
N GLY A 109 18.24 26.97 3.39
CA GLY A 109 17.83 26.28 4.62
C GLY A 109 16.79 27.07 5.41
N CYS A 110 15.84 26.35 6.00
CA CYS A 110 14.82 26.95 6.84
C CYS A 110 15.50 27.66 8.02
N ARG A 111 15.25 28.97 8.21
CA ARG A 111 15.86 29.72 9.32
C ARG A 111 15.53 29.16 10.71
N GLY A 112 14.48 28.34 10.82
CA GLY A 112 14.08 27.63 12.04
C GLY A 112 14.86 26.34 12.34
N GLU A 113 15.69 25.85 11.41
CA GLU A 113 16.50 24.64 11.58
C GLU A 113 17.89 24.91 12.15
N ARG A 114 18.16 26.16 12.56
CA ARG A 114 19.30 26.48 13.43
C ARG A 114 19.00 25.97 14.83
N TRP A 115 19.33 24.72 15.09
CA TRP A 115 19.49 24.22 16.45
C TRP A 115 20.67 24.97 17.08
N LEU A 116 20.39 25.75 18.13
CA LEU A 116 21.37 26.39 19.01
C LEU A 116 22.03 25.34 19.92
#